data_AF-A0A9D2QDP7-F1
#
_entry.id   AF-A0A9D2QDP7-F1
#
_cell.length_a   1.000
_cell.length_b   1.000
_cell.length_c   1.000
_cell.angle_alpha   90.00
_cell.angle_beta   90.00
_cell.angle_gamma   90.00
#
_symmetry.space_group_name_H-M   'P 1'
#
loop_
_entity.id
_entity.type
_entity.pdbx_description
1 polymer ?
#
loop_
_entity_poly.entity_id
_entity_poly.type
_entity_poly.pdbx_seq_one_letter_code
_entity_poly.pdbx_strand_id
1 'polypeptide(L)' 'MTTAYHWPVDELAALVEGAGFTVTHTATRTDAGVRQHGEIVAVRRGGPPSGH' A
#
# COMPACT_ATOMS: atom_id res chain seq x y z
N MET A 1 -11.85 -1.87 -25.83
CA MET A 1 -11.86 -1.16 -24.53
C MET A 1 -11.15 -2.04 -23.52
N THR A 2 -10.12 -1.53 -22.84
CA THR A 2 -9.35 -2.29 -21.85
C THR A 2 -9.93 -2.00 -20.47
N THR A 3 -10.40 -3.02 -19.75
CA THR A 3 -10.86 -2.86 -18.37
C THR A 3 -9.69 -2.39 -17.51
N ALA A 4 -9.80 -1.17 -16.96
CA ALA A 4 -8.86 -0.67 -15.99
C ALA A 4 -9.28 -1.17 -14.61
N TYR A 5 -8.56 -2.15 -14.08
CA TYR A 5 -8.71 -2.56 -12.70
C TYR A 5 -8.08 -1.48 -11.82
N HIS A 6 -8.90 -0.85 -10.98
CA HIS A 6 -8.45 0.09 -9.96
C HIS A 6 -8.48 -0.63 -8.62
N TRP A 7 -7.39 -0.54 -7.86
CA TRP A 7 -7.35 -1.00 -6.49
C TRP A 7 -7.36 0.22 -5.57
N PRO A 8 -8.38 0.42 -4.73
CA PRO A 8 -8.39 1.53 -3.79
C PRO A 8 -7.27 1.37 -2.76
N VAL A 9 -6.55 2.46 -2.50
CA VAL A 9 -5.37 2.46 -1.62
C VAL A 9 -5.70 1.97 -0.20
N ASP A 10 -6.91 2.24 0.30
CA ASP A 10 -7.38 1.73 1.60
C ASP A 10 -7.47 0.21 1.67
N GLU A 11 -7.99 -0.45 0.62
CA GLU A 11 -8.07 -1.92 0.59
C GLU A 11 -6.68 -2.55 0.52
N LEU A 12 -5.78 -1.95 -0.27
CA LEU A 12 -4.41 -2.41 -0.34
C LEU A 12 -3.68 -2.20 1.00
N ALA A 13 -3.89 -1.08 1.67
CA ALA A 13 -3.33 -0.80 2.99
C ALA A 13 -3.80 -1.83 4.03
N ALA A 14 -5.09 -2.17 4.05
CA ALA A 14 -5.64 -3.18 4.95
C ALA A 14 -4.99 -4.57 4.74
N LEU A 15 -4.69 -4.94 3.49
CA LEU A 15 -3.99 -6.19 3.19
C LEU A 15 -2.53 -6.17 3.64
N VAL A 16 -1.83 -5.06 3.42
CA VAL A 16 -0.45 -4.86 3.87
C VAL A 16 -0.37 -4.91 5.41
N GLU A 17 -1.33 -4.29 6.08
CA GLU A 17 -1.53 -4.36 7.52
C GLU A 17 -1.72 -5.80 8.02
N GLY A 18 -2.63 -6.54 7.38
CA GLY A 18 -2.89 -7.95 7.69
C GLY A 18 -1.69 -8.87 7.44
N ALA A 19 -0.81 -8.51 6.50
CA ALA A 19 0.43 -9.24 6.22
C ALA A 19 1.54 -9.00 7.27
N GLY A 20 1.28 -8.20 8.31
CA GLY A 20 2.24 -7.93 9.38
C GLY A 20 3.14 -6.72 9.13
N PHE A 21 2.78 -5.84 8.19
CA PHE A 21 3.42 -4.55 8.05
C PHE A 21 2.59 -3.47 8.75
N THR A 22 3.23 -2.42 9.22
CA THR A 22 2.56 -1.17 9.62
C THR A 22 2.72 -0.16 8.50
N VAL A 23 1.62 0.21 7.87
CA VAL A 23 1.54 1.27 6.88
C VAL A 23 1.79 2.60 7.59
N THR A 24 2.81 3.32 7.14
CA THR A 24 3.22 4.61 7.69
C THR A 24 2.80 5.78 6.80
N HIS A 25 2.54 5.51 5.52
CA HIS A 25 2.12 6.51 4.56
C HIS A 25 1.26 5.91 3.45
N THR A 26 0.24 6.66 3.05
CA THR A 26 -0.54 6.42 1.84
C THR A 26 -0.70 7.73 1.08
N ALA A 27 -0.49 7.68 -0.23
CA ALA A 27 -0.68 8.81 -1.12
C ALA A 27 -1.42 8.36 -2.38
N THR A 28 -2.23 9.26 -2.94
CA THR A 28 -2.83 9.06 -4.26
C THR A 28 -2.50 10.26 -5.11
N ARG A 29 -1.72 10.04 -6.17
CA ARG A 29 -1.41 11.08 -7.14
C ARG A 29 -2.60 11.26 -8.09
N THR A 30 -3.23 12.42 -8.05
CA THR A 30 -4.38 12.82 -8.88
C THR A 30 -4.05 14.01 -9.78
N ASP A 31 -2.85 14.07 -10.32
CA ASP A 31 -2.41 15.17 -11.19
C ASP A 31 -3.15 15.16 -12.54
N ALA A 32 -3.60 16.34 -12.99
CA ALA A 32 -4.44 16.47 -14.18
C ALA A 32 -3.67 16.08 -15.45
N GLY A 33 -4.12 15.01 -16.12
CA GLY A 33 -3.48 14.50 -17.35
C GLY A 33 -2.50 13.35 -17.12
N VAL A 34 -2.25 12.97 -15.86
CA VAL A 34 -1.43 11.80 -15.51
C VAL A 34 -2.33 10.67 -14.98
N ARG A 35 -1.97 9.41 -15.27
CA ARG A 35 -2.69 8.26 -14.70
C ARG A 35 -2.64 8.30 -13.18
N GLN A 36 -3.80 8.09 -12.55
CA GLN A 36 -3.89 7.95 -11.10
C GLN A 36 -2.93 6.86 -10.62
N HIS A 37 -2.12 7.16 -9.61
CA HIS A 37 -1.16 6.23 -9.03
C HIS A 37 -1.27 6.26 -7.51
N GLY A 38 -1.52 5.11 -6.90
CA GLY A 38 -1.47 4.94 -5.46
C GLY A 38 -0.05 4.64 -5.01
N GLU A 39 0.36 5.22 -3.89
CA GLU A 39 1.64 5.00 -3.21
C GLU A 39 1.35 4.53 -1.78
N ILE A 40 2.09 3.51 -1.33
CA ILE A 40 2.02 3.00 0.05
C ILE A 40 3.44 2.78 0.56
N VAL A 41 3.74 3.31 1.75
CA VAL A 41 4.97 3.03 2.48
C VAL A 41 4.60 2.29 3.76
N ALA A 42 5.29 1.18 4.02
CA ALA A 42 5.04 0.35 5.19
C ALA A 42 6.34 -0.22 5.77
N VAL A 43 6.37 -0.38 7.09
CA VAL A 43 7.46 -1.00 7.83
C VAL A 43 7.05 -2.38 8.29
N ARG A 44 7.92 -3.38 8.15
CA ARG A 44 7.65 -4.72 8.69
C ARG A 44 7.57 -4.63 10.22
N ARG A 45 6.50 -5.14 10.83
CA ARG A 45 6.47 -5.32 12.28
C ARG A 45 7.53 -6.34 12.62
N GLY A 46 8.49 -5.96 13.46
CA GLY A 46 9.55 -6.85 13.89
C GLY A 46 8.93 -8.17 14.34
N GLY A 47 9.20 -9.24 13.59
CA GLY A 47 8.99 -10.58 14.11
C GLY A 47 9.80 -10.73 15.40
N PRO A 48 9.43 -11.68 16.29
CA PRO A 48 10.21 -11.93 17.50
C PRO A 48 11.70 -12.00 17.13
N PRO A 49 12.61 -11.40 17.93
CA PRO A 49 14.03 -11.43 17.62
C PRO A 49 14.38 -12.89 17.39
N SER A 50 14.81 -13.21 16.17
CA SER A 50 15.31 -14.54 15.86
C SER A 50 16.62 -14.65 16.62
N GLY A 51 16.53 -15.18 17.85
CA GLY A 51 17.66 -15.28 18.76
C GLY A 51 18.77 -16.10 18.12
N HIS A 52 19.99 -15.56 18.17
CA HIS A 52 21.20 -16.31 17.85
C HIS A 52 21.64 -17.12 19.07
#